data_AF-A0A0P7B594-F1
#
_entry.id   AF-A0A0P7B594-F1
#
_cell.length_a   1.000
_cell.length_b   1.000
_cell.length_c   1.000
_cell.angle_alpha   90.00
_cell.angle_beta   90.00
_cell.angle_gamma   90.00
#
_symmetry.space_group_name_H-M   'P 1'
#
loop_
_entity.id
_entity.type
_entity.pdbx_description
1 polymer ?
#
loop_
_entity_poly.entity_id
_entity_poly.type
_entity_poly.pdbx_seq_one_letter_code
_entity_poly.pdbx_strand_id
1 'polypeptide(L)'
;MGGRIDCYLDIAPSSLETAFLSAQTLGNQPPWLLPAKAVYLGADSLRAAERLSLPYQGGPPDLMAMSKTLSPLRALHFIKAHYPTDTFLSAFALFFHKLWTPPHVNLVDDANLEAALAEATETLDGGGKLFTAEDVARIMAGRDSMRERVKQLTGEAVEKGAFGAPWLWVTNGQGETAAFFGSDRFNHIYRFLEIPFQDVAVLPPSKL
;
A
#
# COMPACT_ATOMS: atom_id res chain seq x y z
N MET A 1 -4.31 25.53 -7.14
CA MET A 1 -3.52 24.36 -7.58
C MET A 1 -4.32 23.12 -7.21
N GLY A 2 -4.94 22.45 -8.16
CA GLY A 2 -5.96 21.42 -7.94
C GLY A 2 -5.53 20.02 -8.41
N GLY A 3 -4.26 19.65 -8.19
CA GLY A 3 -3.76 18.33 -8.58
C GLY A 3 -4.29 17.21 -7.68
N ARG A 4 -4.39 15.99 -8.23
CA ARG A 4 -4.86 14.80 -7.52
C ARG A 4 -3.94 13.62 -7.81
N ILE A 5 -3.67 12.80 -6.80
CA ILE A 5 -2.97 11.52 -6.95
C ILE A 5 -3.97 10.40 -6.63
N ASP A 6 -4.23 9.53 -7.61
CA ASP A 6 -4.90 8.27 -7.40
C ASP A 6 -3.85 7.19 -7.15
N CYS A 7 -3.80 6.72 -5.91
CA CYS A 7 -2.86 5.71 -5.47
C CYS A 7 -3.51 4.33 -5.56
N TYR A 8 -3.02 3.48 -6.46
CA TYR A 8 -3.45 2.10 -6.58
C TYR A 8 -2.45 1.23 -5.79
N LEU A 9 -2.76 1.07 -4.50
CA LEU A 9 -2.08 0.15 -3.57
C LEU A 9 -2.77 -1.22 -3.53
N ASP A 10 -3.98 -1.27 -4.09
CA ASP A 10 -4.83 -2.45 -4.21
C ASP A 10 -4.53 -3.28 -5.45
N ILE A 11 -3.26 -3.39 -5.81
CA ILE A 11 -2.81 -4.44 -6.71
C ILE A 11 -2.49 -5.67 -5.83
N ALA A 12 -3.45 -6.03 -4.99
CA ALA A 12 -3.39 -7.29 -4.27
C ALA A 12 -3.85 -8.42 -5.19
N PRO A 13 -3.22 -9.60 -5.09
CA PRO A 13 -3.56 -10.76 -5.90
C PRO A 13 -5.02 -11.14 -5.66
N SER A 14 -5.89 -11.13 -6.67
CA SER A 14 -7.24 -11.72 -6.54
C SER A 14 -7.25 -13.25 -6.38
N SER A 15 -6.06 -13.85 -6.38
CA SER A 15 -5.68 -15.17 -5.91
C SER A 15 -4.20 -15.35 -6.28
N LEU A 16 -3.52 -16.40 -5.80
CA LEU A 16 -2.24 -16.79 -6.42
C LEU A 16 -2.42 -16.98 -7.94
N GLU A 17 -3.58 -17.44 -8.39
CA GLU A 17 -3.94 -17.48 -9.81
C GLU A 17 -4.08 -16.10 -10.46
N THR A 18 -4.41 -15.01 -9.75
CA THR A 18 -4.55 -13.68 -10.36
C THR A 18 -3.35 -12.75 -10.22
N ALA A 19 -2.43 -13.01 -9.28
CA ALA A 19 -1.05 -12.54 -9.46
C ALA A 19 -0.43 -13.26 -10.67
N PHE A 20 -0.67 -14.57 -10.81
CA PHE A 20 -0.32 -15.27 -12.04
C PHE A 20 -1.12 -14.73 -13.24
N LEU A 21 -2.38 -14.30 -13.15
CA LEU A 21 -3.15 -13.79 -14.30
C LEU A 21 -3.09 -12.27 -14.56
N SER A 22 -2.44 -11.44 -13.75
CA SER A 22 -2.12 -10.02 -14.11
C SER A 22 -0.63 -9.85 -14.39
N ALA A 23 0.21 -10.62 -13.69
CA ALA A 23 1.61 -10.73 -13.99
C ALA A 23 1.84 -11.67 -15.20
N GLN A 24 1.34 -12.91 -15.31
CA GLN A 24 1.51 -13.73 -16.56
C GLN A 24 0.71 -13.22 -17.76
N THR A 25 -0.42 -12.55 -17.58
CA THR A 25 -1.15 -11.96 -18.72
C THR A 25 -0.36 -10.79 -19.34
N LEU A 26 0.63 -10.25 -18.59
CA LEU A 26 1.69 -9.33 -19.05
C LEU A 26 3.12 -9.93 -18.98
N GLY A 27 3.30 -11.22 -18.68
CA GLY A 27 4.60 -11.88 -18.45
C GLY A 27 5.44 -11.46 -17.21
N ASN A 28 4.95 -10.59 -16.31
CA ASN A 28 5.66 -10.19 -15.09
C ASN A 28 5.72 -11.31 -14.02
N GLN A 29 6.73 -11.28 -13.17
CA GLN A 29 6.92 -12.20 -12.04
C GLN A 29 7.40 -11.43 -10.82
N PRO A 30 7.02 -11.84 -9.59
CA PRO A 30 7.53 -11.20 -8.39
C PRO A 30 9.06 -11.14 -8.37
N PRO A 31 9.66 -9.97 -8.09
CA PRO A 31 11.09 -9.79 -8.27
C PRO A 31 11.91 -10.68 -7.34
N TRP A 32 11.40 -11.05 -6.16
CA TRP A 32 12.08 -11.92 -5.20
C TRP A 32 12.19 -13.39 -5.64
N LEU A 33 11.48 -13.82 -6.69
CA LEU A 33 11.66 -15.18 -7.25
C LEU A 33 13.00 -15.32 -7.99
N LEU A 34 13.59 -14.22 -8.46
CA LEU A 34 14.91 -14.22 -9.07
C LEU A 34 15.97 -13.99 -7.97
N PRO A 35 16.89 -14.94 -7.69
CA PRO A 35 17.82 -14.84 -6.57
C PRO A 35 18.65 -13.55 -6.54
N ALA A 36 19.14 -13.09 -7.70
CA ALA A 36 19.90 -11.84 -7.80
C ALA A 36 19.07 -10.60 -7.38
N LYS A 37 17.78 -10.56 -7.75
CA LYS A 37 16.86 -9.48 -7.33
C LYS A 37 16.50 -9.61 -5.86
N ALA A 38 16.33 -10.82 -5.33
CA ALA A 38 16.07 -11.03 -3.91
C ALA A 38 17.20 -10.47 -3.02
N VAL A 39 18.46 -10.77 -3.38
CA VAL A 39 19.64 -10.22 -2.68
C VAL A 39 19.67 -8.70 -2.76
N TYR A 40 19.43 -8.14 -3.94
CA TYR A 40 19.36 -6.68 -4.11
C TYR A 40 18.28 -6.05 -3.24
N LEU A 41 17.06 -6.60 -3.26
CA LEU A 41 15.91 -6.08 -2.51
C LEU A 41 16.15 -6.10 -1.00
N GLY A 42 16.86 -7.10 -0.46
CA GLY A 42 17.22 -7.14 0.95
C GLY A 42 18.07 -5.92 1.36
N ALA A 43 19.12 -5.62 0.58
CA ALA A 43 19.96 -4.45 0.83
C ALA A 43 19.24 -3.12 0.53
N ASP A 44 18.43 -3.08 -0.52
CA ASP A 44 17.71 -1.86 -0.92
C ASP A 44 16.62 -1.48 0.07
N SER A 45 15.92 -2.46 0.65
CA SER A 45 14.90 -2.21 1.69
C SER A 45 15.51 -1.54 2.93
N LEU A 46 16.73 -1.94 3.32
CA LEU A 46 17.48 -1.30 4.41
C LEU A 46 17.84 0.15 4.07
N ARG A 47 18.37 0.42 2.87
CA ARG A 47 18.66 1.79 2.42
C ARG A 47 17.40 2.66 2.36
N ALA A 48 16.30 2.11 1.86
CA ALA A 48 15.03 2.82 1.77
C ALA A 48 14.48 3.16 3.16
N ALA A 49 14.59 2.24 4.11
CA ALA A 49 14.20 2.48 5.50
C ALA A 49 15.08 3.54 6.18
N GLU A 50 16.41 3.44 6.04
CA GLU A 50 17.36 4.42 6.57
C GLU A 50 17.07 5.83 6.04
N ARG A 51 16.83 5.97 4.73
CA ARG A 51 16.45 7.23 4.10
C ARG A 51 15.21 7.86 4.73
N LEU A 52 14.26 7.04 5.18
CA LEU A 52 13.00 7.48 5.79
C LEU A 52 13.03 7.47 7.32
N SER A 53 14.18 7.17 7.94
CA SER A 53 14.32 6.99 9.39
C SER A 53 13.34 5.96 9.97
N LEU A 54 13.02 4.92 9.20
CA LEU A 54 12.11 3.84 9.62
C LEU A 54 12.90 2.71 10.31
N PRO A 55 12.42 2.18 11.45
CA PRO A 55 13.07 1.07 12.16
C PRO A 55 12.78 -0.28 11.50
N TYR A 56 13.17 -0.44 10.23
CA TYR A 56 12.94 -1.66 9.46
C TYR A 56 13.80 -2.82 9.97
N GLN A 57 13.14 -3.92 10.29
CA GLN A 57 13.74 -5.11 10.90
C GLN A 57 13.59 -6.36 10.02
N GLY A 58 13.33 -6.16 8.72
CA GLY A 58 13.06 -7.22 7.77
C GLY A 58 11.59 -7.31 7.37
N GLY A 59 11.34 -8.05 6.28
CA GLY A 59 10.00 -8.31 5.80
C GLY A 59 9.33 -9.46 6.56
N PRO A 60 8.03 -9.68 6.32
CA PRO A 60 7.29 -10.77 6.95
C PRO A 60 7.92 -12.14 6.66
N PRO A 61 7.91 -13.07 7.64
CA PRO A 61 8.60 -14.36 7.54
C PRO A 61 8.01 -15.29 6.46
N ASP A 62 6.70 -15.21 6.22
CA ASP A 62 6.01 -15.91 5.13
C ASP A 62 5.30 -14.89 4.24
N LEU A 63 6.09 -14.17 3.42
CA LEU A 63 5.57 -13.17 2.50
C LEU A 63 4.57 -13.78 1.50
N MET A 64 4.72 -15.05 1.11
CA MET A 64 3.81 -15.70 0.15
C MET A 64 2.41 -15.95 0.73
N ALA A 65 2.32 -16.36 1.99
CA ALA A 65 1.04 -16.50 2.66
C ALA A 65 0.45 -15.13 3.00
N MET A 66 1.26 -14.22 3.55
CA MET A 66 0.81 -12.92 4.04
C MET A 66 0.46 -11.94 2.90
N SER A 67 0.94 -12.15 1.68
CA SER A 67 0.59 -11.33 0.50
C SER A 67 -0.79 -11.63 -0.09
N LYS A 68 -1.57 -12.59 0.46
CA LYS A 68 -2.93 -12.93 -0.02
C LYS A 68 -3.98 -11.97 0.53
N THR A 69 -3.80 -10.67 0.29
CA THR A 69 -4.45 -9.58 1.03
C THR A 69 -5.89 -9.25 0.59
N LEU A 70 -6.62 -10.14 -0.09
CA LEU A 70 -7.96 -9.82 -0.57
C LEU A 70 -8.97 -9.51 0.53
N SER A 71 -8.99 -10.32 1.59
CA SER A 71 -9.89 -10.10 2.73
C SER A 71 -9.62 -8.76 3.42
N PRO A 72 -8.37 -8.42 3.82
CA PRO A 72 -8.09 -7.12 4.42
C PRO A 72 -8.27 -5.94 3.44
N LEU A 73 -8.00 -6.11 2.14
CA LEU A 73 -8.30 -5.06 1.16
C LEU A 73 -9.80 -4.79 1.07
N ARG A 74 -10.62 -5.84 1.01
CA ARG A 74 -12.08 -5.71 1.01
C ARG A 74 -12.57 -4.97 2.26
N ALA A 75 -11.98 -5.23 3.42
CA ALA A 75 -12.28 -4.49 4.65
C ALA A 75 -11.90 -3.00 4.53
N LEU A 76 -10.72 -2.68 3.98
CA LEU A 76 -10.30 -1.30 3.72
C LEU A 76 -11.23 -0.57 2.73
N HIS A 77 -11.71 -1.23 1.68
CA HIS A 77 -12.70 -0.67 0.75
C HIS A 77 -14.04 -0.41 1.42
N PHE A 78 -14.46 -1.31 2.32
CA PHE A 78 -15.68 -1.11 3.10
C PHE A 78 -15.51 0.11 4.02
N ILE A 79 -14.36 0.23 4.70
CA ILE A 79 -14.06 1.39 5.55
C ILE A 79 -14.09 2.67 4.71
N LYS A 80 -13.42 2.68 3.56
CA LYS A 80 -13.38 3.83 2.64
C LYS A 80 -14.76 4.29 2.17
N ALA A 81 -15.70 3.35 1.99
CA ALA A 81 -17.04 3.64 1.51
C ALA A 81 -18.00 4.15 2.59
N HIS A 82 -17.75 3.81 3.87
CA HIS A 82 -18.72 3.98 4.95
C HIS A 82 -18.25 4.84 6.12
N TYR A 83 -16.96 5.20 6.18
CA TYR A 83 -16.36 5.96 7.28
C TYR A 83 -15.61 7.19 6.73
N PRO A 84 -15.29 8.18 7.60
CA PRO A 84 -14.51 9.34 7.20
C PRO A 84 -13.16 8.98 6.57
N THR A 85 -12.67 9.85 5.69
CA THR A 85 -11.39 9.63 4.99
C THR A 85 -10.22 9.43 5.96
N ASP A 86 -10.16 10.19 7.06
CA ASP A 86 -9.10 10.04 8.05
C ASP A 86 -9.14 8.67 8.74
N THR A 87 -10.34 8.15 9.05
CA THR A 87 -10.53 6.79 9.58
C THR A 87 -9.99 5.73 8.62
N PHE A 88 -10.28 5.87 7.32
CA PHE A 88 -9.72 4.99 6.29
C PHE A 88 -8.19 5.08 6.24
N LEU A 89 -7.61 6.28 6.25
CA LEU A 89 -6.16 6.47 6.19
C LEU A 89 -5.45 5.89 7.42
N SER A 90 -6.01 6.06 8.62
CA SER A 90 -5.48 5.48 9.85
C SER A 90 -5.56 3.95 9.85
N ALA A 91 -6.69 3.37 9.43
CA ALA A 91 -6.83 1.92 9.28
C ALA A 91 -5.86 1.35 8.24
N PHE A 92 -5.70 2.06 7.11
CA PHE A 92 -4.75 1.72 6.06
C PHE A 92 -3.30 1.71 6.58
N ALA A 93 -2.90 2.77 7.30
CA ALA A 93 -1.58 2.88 7.90
C ALA A 93 -1.32 1.75 8.91
N LEU A 94 -2.31 1.42 9.75
CA LEU A 94 -2.23 0.31 10.69
C LEU A 94 -2.02 -1.04 9.97
N PHE A 95 -2.78 -1.32 8.91
CA PHE A 95 -2.65 -2.59 8.19
C PHE A 95 -1.25 -2.73 7.56
N PHE A 96 -0.72 -1.64 6.99
CA PHE A 96 0.66 -1.60 6.50
C PHE A 96 1.67 -1.82 7.62
N HIS A 97 1.49 -1.15 8.77
CA HIS A 97 2.37 -1.31 9.92
C HIS A 97 2.40 -2.76 10.41
N LYS A 98 1.22 -3.38 10.59
CA LYS A 98 1.07 -4.78 11.02
C LYS A 98 1.68 -5.78 10.05
N LEU A 99 1.61 -5.51 8.75
CA LEU A 99 2.19 -6.40 7.74
C LEU A 99 3.72 -6.24 7.67
N TRP A 100 4.22 -5.01 7.67
CA TRP A 100 5.62 -4.69 7.33
C TRP A 100 6.54 -4.42 8.51
N THR A 101 6.02 -4.33 9.74
CA THR A 101 6.81 -4.08 10.95
C THR A 101 6.63 -5.21 11.97
N PRO A 102 7.70 -5.66 12.64
CA PRO A 102 7.55 -6.61 13.75
C PRO A 102 6.75 -6.04 14.93
N PRO A 103 5.95 -6.88 15.62
CA PRO A 103 5.64 -8.26 15.25
C PRO A 103 4.70 -8.30 14.03
N HIS A 104 5.12 -9.02 12.98
CA HIS A 104 4.33 -9.15 11.75
C HIS A 104 3.03 -9.91 12.04
N VAL A 105 1.90 -9.37 11.58
CA VAL A 105 0.58 -9.98 11.76
C VAL A 105 0.02 -10.42 10.41
N ASN A 106 -0.38 -11.69 10.33
CA ASN A 106 -1.02 -12.23 9.15
C ASN A 106 -2.50 -11.80 9.10
N LEU A 107 -2.78 -10.68 8.44
CA LEU A 107 -4.14 -10.14 8.26
C LEU A 107 -5.01 -10.93 7.27
N VAL A 108 -4.50 -12.02 6.69
CA VAL A 108 -5.31 -12.98 5.92
C VAL A 108 -6.20 -13.80 6.85
N ASP A 109 -5.76 -14.01 8.10
CA ASP A 109 -6.54 -14.67 9.13
C ASP A 109 -7.59 -13.71 9.69
N ASP A 110 -8.85 -14.16 9.74
CA ASP A 110 -9.98 -13.32 10.14
C ASP A 110 -9.89 -12.87 11.60
N ALA A 111 -9.38 -13.70 12.51
CA ALA A 111 -9.25 -13.33 13.92
C ALA A 111 -8.17 -12.25 14.10
N ASN A 112 -7.06 -12.35 13.37
CA ASN A 112 -6.03 -11.30 13.34
C ASN A 112 -6.55 -9.99 12.73
N LEU A 113 -7.34 -10.07 11.65
CA LEU A 113 -7.94 -8.89 11.02
C LEU A 113 -8.94 -8.21 11.96
N GLU A 114 -9.79 -8.98 12.64
CA GLU A 114 -10.74 -8.48 13.62
C GLU A 114 -10.02 -7.82 14.80
N ALA A 115 -8.97 -8.45 15.33
CA ALA A 115 -8.15 -7.89 16.40
C ALA A 115 -7.46 -6.58 15.98
N ALA A 116 -6.92 -6.52 14.76
CA ALA A 116 -6.30 -5.30 14.22
C ALA A 116 -7.31 -4.16 14.09
N LEU A 117 -8.54 -4.44 13.65
CA LEU A 117 -9.60 -3.44 13.60
C LEU A 117 -10.01 -2.97 15.01
N ALA A 118 -10.16 -3.89 15.97
CA ALA A 118 -10.53 -3.55 17.34
C ALA A 118 -9.45 -2.74 18.08
N GLU A 119 -8.17 -2.95 17.75
CA GLU A 119 -7.10 -2.17 18.37
C GLU A 119 -6.89 -0.80 17.73
N ALA A 120 -7.38 -0.58 16.50
CA ALA A 120 -7.08 0.58 15.68
C ALA A 120 -7.39 1.94 16.34
N THR A 121 -6.44 2.86 16.21
CA THR A 121 -6.50 4.23 16.73
C THR A 121 -6.23 5.26 15.64
N GLU A 122 -6.52 6.53 15.93
CA GLU A 122 -6.29 7.67 15.02
C GLU A 122 -4.86 7.74 14.47
N THR A 123 -3.86 7.36 15.26
CA THR A 123 -2.46 7.25 14.84
C THR A 123 -1.85 5.92 15.25
N LEU A 124 -0.67 5.57 14.71
CA LEU A 124 0.07 4.38 15.12
C LEU A 124 0.59 4.47 16.57
N ASP A 125 0.80 5.69 17.08
CA ASP A 125 1.27 5.95 18.45
C ASP A 125 0.12 6.04 19.48
N GLY A 126 -1.13 5.83 19.02
CA GLY A 126 -2.34 5.88 19.84
C GLY A 126 -3.32 6.96 19.42
N GLY A 127 -4.25 7.30 20.31
CA GLY A 127 -5.35 8.25 20.05
C GLY A 127 -6.72 7.62 20.32
N GLY A 128 -7.77 8.29 19.85
CA GLY A 128 -9.13 7.75 19.92
C GLY A 128 -9.25 6.42 19.18
N LYS A 129 -10.08 5.51 19.69
CA LYS A 129 -10.43 4.28 18.98
C LYS A 129 -11.15 4.61 17.68
N LEU A 130 -10.75 3.98 16.58
CA LEU A 130 -11.40 4.18 15.29
C LEU A 130 -12.76 3.48 15.21
N PHE A 131 -12.86 2.30 15.84
CA PHE A 131 -14.00 1.40 15.68
C PHE A 131 -14.49 0.90 17.03
N THR A 132 -15.81 0.93 17.22
CA THR A 132 -16.48 0.18 18.28
C THR A 132 -16.53 -1.32 17.93
N ALA A 133 -16.91 -2.18 18.87
CA ALA A 133 -17.12 -3.61 18.57
C ALA A 133 -18.19 -3.83 17.48
N GLU A 134 -19.24 -2.99 17.45
CA GLU A 134 -20.26 -3.03 16.41
C GLU A 134 -19.70 -2.64 15.04
N ASP A 135 -18.84 -1.62 14.99
CA ASP A 135 -18.15 -1.21 13.76
C ASP A 135 -17.27 -2.33 13.21
N VAL A 136 -16.50 -2.99 14.07
CA VAL A 136 -15.65 -4.13 13.70
C VAL A 136 -16.50 -5.26 13.10
N ALA A 137 -17.57 -5.67 13.80
CA ALA A 137 -18.49 -6.70 13.30
C ALA A 137 -19.10 -6.30 11.95
N ARG A 138 -19.49 -5.03 11.79
CA ARG A 138 -20.03 -4.49 10.54
C ARG A 138 -19.02 -4.49 9.41
N ILE A 139 -17.76 -4.10 9.66
CA ILE A 139 -16.68 -4.13 8.66
C ILE A 139 -16.41 -5.57 8.24
N MET A 140 -16.28 -6.48 9.20
CA MET A 140 -16.04 -7.89 8.92
C MET A 140 -17.18 -8.48 8.10
N ALA A 141 -18.44 -8.31 8.49
CA ALA A 141 -19.58 -8.82 7.72
C ALA A 141 -19.72 -8.15 6.34
N GLY A 142 -19.42 -6.85 6.25
CA GLY A 142 -19.61 -6.05 5.05
C GLY A 142 -18.51 -6.21 3.99
N ARG A 143 -17.31 -6.66 4.36
CA ARG A 143 -16.14 -6.69 3.45
C ARG A 143 -16.39 -7.44 2.14
N ASP A 144 -17.12 -8.55 2.17
CA ASP A 144 -17.34 -9.35 0.95
C ASP A 144 -18.17 -8.62 -0.12
N SER A 145 -18.99 -7.63 0.26
CA SER A 145 -19.69 -6.76 -0.68
C SER A 145 -18.74 -5.91 -1.54
N MET A 146 -17.48 -5.75 -1.13
CA MET A 146 -16.45 -4.97 -1.84
C MET A 146 -15.70 -5.78 -2.90
N ARG A 147 -16.02 -7.06 -3.10
CA ARG A 147 -15.33 -7.94 -4.06
C ARG A 147 -15.27 -7.36 -5.47
N GLU A 148 -16.42 -6.99 -6.03
CA GLU A 148 -16.47 -6.44 -7.39
C GLU A 148 -15.82 -5.05 -7.46
N ARG A 149 -15.89 -4.27 -6.37
CA ARG A 149 -15.23 -2.96 -6.31
C ARG A 149 -13.71 -3.08 -6.38
N VAL A 150 -13.12 -4.00 -5.62
CA VAL A 150 -11.68 -4.31 -5.66
C VAL A 150 -11.29 -4.76 -7.08
N LYS A 151 -12.03 -5.73 -7.64
CA LYS A 151 -11.79 -6.24 -9.00
C LYS A 151 -11.82 -5.14 -10.06
N GLN A 152 -12.83 -4.26 -10.02
CA GLN A 152 -12.96 -3.14 -10.94
C GLN A 152 -11.76 -2.19 -10.84
N LEU A 153 -11.38 -1.78 -9.63
CA LEU A 153 -10.28 -0.84 -9.43
C LEU A 153 -8.92 -1.42 -9.85
N THR A 154 -8.69 -2.70 -9.58
CA THR A 154 -7.51 -3.39 -10.08
C THR A 154 -7.52 -3.45 -11.62
N GLY A 155 -8.68 -3.71 -12.23
CA GLY A 155 -8.85 -3.67 -13.69
C GLY A 155 -8.54 -2.30 -14.30
N GLU A 156 -9.07 -1.23 -13.71
CA GLU A 156 -8.79 0.16 -14.13
C GLU A 156 -7.28 0.48 -14.06
N ALA A 157 -6.58 0.00 -13.04
CA ALA A 157 -5.13 0.17 -12.94
C ALA A 157 -4.38 -0.56 -14.08
N VAL A 158 -4.79 -1.79 -14.40
CA VAL A 158 -4.22 -2.57 -15.50
C VAL A 158 -4.50 -1.93 -16.86
N GLU A 159 -5.71 -1.44 -17.10
CA GLU A 159 -6.06 -0.68 -18.31
C GLU A 159 -5.21 0.59 -18.46
N LYS A 160 -4.82 1.19 -17.33
CA LYS A 160 -3.89 2.32 -17.27
C LYS A 160 -2.41 1.92 -17.39
N GLY A 161 -2.10 0.65 -17.61
CA GLY A 161 -0.76 0.14 -17.83
C GLY A 161 -0.02 -0.31 -16.56
N ALA A 162 -0.71 -0.47 -15.44
CA ALA A 162 -0.07 -0.94 -14.21
C ALA A 162 0.45 -2.38 -14.38
N PHE A 163 1.73 -2.57 -14.02
CA PHE A 163 2.39 -3.87 -14.03
C PHE A 163 2.89 -4.30 -12.64
N GLY A 164 2.68 -3.47 -11.61
CA GLY A 164 3.10 -3.71 -10.24
C GLY A 164 2.69 -2.58 -9.30
N ALA A 165 2.99 -2.72 -8.01
CA ALA A 165 2.68 -1.73 -6.98
C ALA A 165 3.93 -1.11 -6.34
N PRO A 166 3.83 0.14 -5.83
CA PRO A 166 2.69 1.05 -5.97
C PRO A 166 2.57 1.59 -7.40
N TRP A 167 1.34 1.80 -7.86
CA TRP A 167 1.03 2.50 -9.12
C TRP A 167 0.28 3.79 -8.83
N LEU A 168 0.87 4.92 -9.23
CA LEU A 168 0.36 6.26 -8.94
C LEU A 168 -0.12 6.88 -10.25
N TRP A 169 -1.43 7.15 -10.35
CA TRP A 169 -2.02 7.89 -11.47
C TRP A 169 -2.25 9.32 -11.04
N VAL A 170 -1.49 10.25 -11.60
CA VAL A 170 -1.44 11.65 -11.15
C VAL A 170 -2.12 12.53 -12.18
N THR A 171 -2.98 13.43 -11.74
CA THR A 171 -3.61 14.47 -12.56
C THR A 171 -3.11 15.85 -12.12
N ASN A 172 -2.57 16.65 -13.02
CA ASN A 172 -2.06 18.00 -12.71
C ASN A 172 -3.18 19.07 -12.75
N GLY A 173 -2.83 20.33 -12.51
CA GLY A 173 -3.79 21.43 -12.46
C GLY A 173 -4.47 21.74 -13.80
N GLN A 174 -3.88 21.28 -14.90
CA GLN A 174 -4.35 21.43 -16.28
C GLN A 174 -5.26 20.27 -16.71
N GLY A 175 -5.43 19.25 -15.85
CA GLY A 175 -6.21 18.05 -16.16
C GLY A 175 -5.43 16.98 -16.94
N GLU A 176 -4.13 17.18 -17.15
CA GLU A 176 -3.27 16.17 -17.78
C GLU A 176 -2.96 15.05 -16.81
N THR A 177 -2.82 13.83 -17.32
CA THR A 177 -2.59 12.63 -16.49
C THR A 177 -1.28 11.93 -16.83
N ALA A 178 -0.57 11.46 -15.81
CA ALA A 178 0.63 10.65 -15.96
C ALA A 178 0.69 9.53 -14.91
N ALA A 179 1.29 8.40 -15.30
CA ALA A 179 1.53 7.26 -14.42
C ALA A 179 2.96 7.25 -13.87
N PHE A 180 3.11 6.87 -12.59
CA PHE A 180 4.39 6.67 -11.92
C PHE A 180 4.37 5.36 -11.13
N PHE A 181 5.36 4.50 -11.38
CA PHE A 181 5.53 3.22 -10.70
C PHE A 181 6.66 3.31 -9.66
N GLY A 182 6.42 2.77 -8.46
CA GLY A 182 7.41 2.68 -7.39
C GLY A 182 7.35 3.82 -6.37
N SER A 183 8.04 3.64 -5.25
CA SER A 183 8.14 4.61 -4.15
C SER A 183 9.26 5.64 -4.31
N ASP A 184 9.97 5.61 -5.44
CA ASP A 184 11.18 6.41 -5.71
C ASP A 184 10.95 7.52 -6.76
N ARG A 185 9.69 7.79 -7.14
CA ARG A 185 9.33 8.74 -8.22
C ARG A 185 8.74 10.07 -7.74
N PHE A 186 8.75 10.36 -6.45
CA PHE A 186 8.12 11.56 -5.91
C PHE A 186 8.68 12.86 -6.48
N ASN A 187 9.98 12.94 -6.79
CA ASN A 187 10.57 14.09 -7.48
C ASN A 187 9.95 14.34 -8.87
N HIS A 188 9.67 13.28 -9.63
CA HIS A 188 8.98 13.38 -10.92
C HIS A 188 7.53 13.79 -10.75
N ILE A 189 6.85 13.26 -9.72
CA ILE A 189 5.47 13.61 -9.37
C ILE A 189 5.37 15.09 -8.98
N TYR A 190 6.26 15.59 -8.14
CA TYR A 190 6.28 17.00 -7.73
C TYR A 190 6.50 17.91 -8.93
N ARG A 191 7.42 17.57 -9.83
CA ARG A 191 7.60 18.30 -11.09
C ARG A 191 6.33 18.31 -11.94
N PHE A 192 5.67 17.17 -12.09
CA PHE A 192 4.44 17.05 -12.88
C PHE A 192 3.26 17.82 -12.28
N LEU A 193 3.19 17.89 -10.94
CA LEU A 193 2.19 18.66 -10.20
C LEU A 193 2.53 20.15 -10.05
N GLU A 194 3.67 20.59 -10.59
CA GLU A 194 4.20 21.96 -10.43
C GLU A 194 4.39 22.36 -8.96
N ILE A 195 4.69 21.39 -8.09
CA ILE A 195 4.99 21.61 -6.68
C ILE A 195 6.46 22.01 -6.56
N PRO A 196 6.79 23.19 -6.00
CA PRO A 196 8.18 23.56 -5.74
C PRO A 196 8.84 22.59 -4.77
N PHE A 197 9.99 22.03 -5.15
CA PHE A 197 10.76 21.11 -4.32
C PHE A 197 12.26 21.23 -4.61
N GLN A 198 13.07 20.74 -3.67
CA GLN A 198 14.49 20.51 -3.86
C GLN A 198 14.70 18.99 -4.03
N ASP A 199 15.22 18.55 -5.17
CA ASP A 199 15.39 17.10 -5.45
C ASP A 199 16.52 16.51 -4.61
N VAL A 200 17.76 16.88 -4.93
CA VAL A 200 18.95 16.46 -4.19
C VAL A 200 19.83 17.68 -3.97
N ALA A 201 20.27 17.88 -2.73
CA ALA A 201 21.26 18.88 -2.36
C ALA A 201 22.49 18.17 -1.81
N VAL A 202 23.62 18.28 -2.50
CA VAL A 202 24.91 17.83 -1.98
C VAL A 202 25.42 18.92 -1.03
N LEU A 203 25.45 18.61 0.26
CA LEU A 203 25.95 19.55 1.27
C LEU A 203 27.48 19.43 1.40
N PRO A 204 28.19 20.52 1.78
CA PRO A 204 29.58 20.43 2.16
C PRO A 204 29.78 19.41 3.29
N PRO A 205 30.96 18.77 3.41
CA PRO A 205 31.22 17.83 4.50
C PRO A 205 30.98 18.48 5.86
N SER A 206 29.94 18.06 6.58
CA SER A 206 29.84 18.33 8.02
C SER A 206 30.70 17.30 8.75
N LYS A 207 31.37 17.71 9.84
CA LYS A 207 31.92 16.74 10.79
C LYS A 207 30.74 16.00 11.40
N LEU A 208 30.39 14.84 10.84
CA LEU A 208 29.50 13.86 11.44
C LEU A 208 30.06 13.42 12.80
#